data_AF-A0A1G0AZR3-F1
#
_entry.id   AF-A0A1G0AZR3-F1
#
_cell.length_a   1.000
_cell.length_b   1.000
_cell.length_c   1.000
_cell.angle_alpha   90.00
_cell.angle_beta   90.00
_cell.angle_gamma   90.00
#
_symmetry.space_group_name_H-M   'P 1'
#
loop_
_entity.id
_entity.type
_entity.pdbx_description
1 polymer ?
#
loop_
_entity_poly.entity_id
_entity_poly.type
_entity_poly.pdbx_seq_one_letter_code
_entity_poly.pdbx_strand_id
1 'polypeptide(L)'
;MNYISDELYRWFRIYNHFFINIIFLFQFGILSLFYSYSFEEKKWRNVVEISLILVSSYLLVKYLVFPESFFLLHYWDIYLTIFPIIVYGVVYLYNEYEKPQELYYANLALLIHFIIYFFCYLSWPLHSISFQHDYMEEFNKTFSIYTINLGYITYVVYSIILLYQ
;
A
#
# COMPACT_ATOMS: atom_id res chain seq x y z
N MET A 1 5.84 -1.10 24.15
CA MET A 1 5.55 -2.30 23.34
C MET A 1 6.72 -2.44 22.39
N ASN A 2 7.55 -3.47 22.58
CA ASN A 2 8.62 -3.76 21.62
C ASN A 2 7.93 -4.32 20.38
N TYR A 3 7.93 -3.55 19.29
CA TYR A 3 7.44 -4.07 18.02
C TYR A 3 8.44 -5.12 17.50
N ILE A 4 7.96 -6.06 16.69
CA ILE A 4 8.83 -7.01 15.97
C ILE A 4 9.92 -6.25 15.16
N SER A 5 9.64 -5.00 14.78
CA SER A 5 10.60 -4.07 14.17
C SER A 5 11.78 -3.69 15.05
N ASP A 6 11.59 -3.60 16.38
CA ASP A 6 12.66 -3.24 17.32
C ASP A 6 13.63 -4.40 17.53
N GLU A 7 13.14 -5.64 17.46
CA GLU A 7 13.99 -6.85 17.48
C GLU A 7 14.74 -7.07 16.15
N LEU A 8 14.10 -6.81 15.00
CA LEU A 8 14.75 -6.86 13.69
C LEU A 8 15.89 -5.84 13.56
N TYR A 9 15.69 -4.62 14.07
CA TYR A 9 16.75 -3.61 14.14
C TYR A 9 17.93 -4.07 15.01
N ARG A 10 17.64 -4.72 16.14
CA ARG A 10 18.67 -5.23 17.08
C ARG A 10 19.50 -6.36 16.46
N TRP A 11 18.91 -7.17 15.58
CA TRP A 11 19.58 -8.31 14.95
C TRP A 11 20.32 -7.95 13.66
N PHE A 12 19.74 -7.10 12.82
CA PHE A 12 20.28 -6.82 11.48
C PHE A 12 20.86 -5.41 11.31
N ARG A 13 20.65 -4.48 12.25
CA ARG A 13 20.92 -3.04 12.05
C ARG A 13 20.26 -2.44 10.80
N ILE A 14 19.27 -3.11 10.23
CA ILE A 14 18.52 -2.62 9.08
C ILE A 14 17.30 -1.87 9.63
N TYR A 15 17.18 -0.59 9.27
CA TYR A 15 16.02 0.21 9.64
C TYR A 15 14.76 -0.38 9.05
N ASN A 16 13.68 -0.40 9.84
CA ASN A 16 12.35 -0.89 9.44
C ASN A 16 11.90 -0.31 8.08
N HIS A 17 12.26 0.94 7.80
CA HIS A 17 11.92 1.65 6.56
C HIS A 17 12.50 1.02 5.28
N PHE A 18 13.68 0.39 5.35
CA PHE A 18 14.27 -0.32 4.21
C PHE A 18 13.35 -1.45 3.75
N PHE A 19 12.92 -2.30 4.69
CA PHE A 19 12.04 -3.43 4.38
C PHE A 19 10.66 -2.95 3.93
N ILE A 20 10.14 -1.89 4.54
CA ILE A 20 8.86 -1.29 4.13
C ILE A 20 8.92 -0.83 2.67
N ASN A 21 9.99 -0.13 2.26
CA ASN A 21 10.15 0.32 0.87
C ASN A 21 10.26 -0.86 -0.12
N ILE A 22 10.97 -1.93 0.25
CA ILE A 22 11.02 -3.17 -0.54
C ILE A 22 9.63 -3.79 -0.69
N ILE A 23 8.88 -3.90 0.41
CA ILE A 23 7.54 -4.47 0.40
C ILE A 23 6.62 -3.67 -0.51
N PHE A 24 6.62 -2.33 -0.44
CA PHE A 24 5.79 -1.50 -1.31
C PHE A 24 6.15 -1.61 -2.78
N LEU A 25 7.44 -1.61 -3.12
CA LEU A 25 7.90 -1.80 -4.50
C LEU A 25 7.48 -3.16 -5.05
N PHE A 26 7.68 -4.22 -4.26
CA PHE A 26 7.35 -5.58 -4.66
C PHE A 26 5.84 -5.75 -4.82
N GLN A 27 5.06 -5.25 -3.86
CA GLN A 27 3.60 -5.24 -3.90
C GLN A 27 3.08 -4.49 -5.13
N PHE A 28 3.63 -3.31 -5.44
CA PHE A 28 3.27 -2.55 -6.63
C PHE A 28 3.59 -3.29 -7.93
N GLY A 29 4.77 -3.91 -8.02
CA GLY A 29 5.18 -4.68 -9.19
C GLY A 29 4.25 -5.87 -9.45
N ILE A 30 4.01 -6.70 -8.43
CA ILE A 30 3.15 -7.88 -8.56
C ILE A 30 1.72 -7.49 -8.90
N LEU A 31 1.14 -6.53 -8.19
CA LEU A 31 -0.26 -6.15 -8.42
C LEU A 31 -0.44 -5.46 -9.77
N SER A 32 0.53 -4.65 -10.21
CA SER A 32 0.48 -4.08 -11.56
C SER A 32 0.53 -5.17 -12.63
N LEU A 33 1.38 -6.19 -12.48
CA LEU A 33 1.39 -7.33 -13.39
C LEU A 33 0.05 -8.08 -13.37
N PHE A 34 -0.49 -8.35 -12.18
CA PHE A 34 -1.80 -8.97 -12.01
C PHE A 34 -2.88 -8.22 -12.80
N TYR A 35 -3.06 -6.92 -12.55
CA TYR A 35 -4.07 -6.13 -13.25
C TYR A 35 -3.82 -6.02 -14.76
N SER A 36 -2.57 -5.93 -15.20
CA SER A 36 -2.24 -5.95 -16.63
C SER A 36 -2.74 -7.23 -17.32
N TYR A 37 -2.55 -8.39 -16.68
CA TYR A 37 -3.04 -9.66 -17.19
C TYR A 37 -4.56 -9.81 -17.07
N SER A 38 -5.17 -9.19 -16.06
CA SER A 38 -6.61 -9.28 -15.83
C SER A 38 -7.44 -8.41 -16.78
N PHE A 39 -6.89 -7.33 -17.35
CA PHE A 39 -7.65 -6.45 -18.25
C PHE A 39 -7.72 -7.01 -19.68
N GLU A 40 -8.92 -7.40 -20.13
CA GLU A 40 -9.19 -7.76 -21.54
C GLU A 40 -9.00 -6.55 -22.47
N GLU A 41 -9.43 -5.36 -22.03
CA GLU A 41 -9.31 -4.13 -22.80
C GLU A 41 -7.86 -3.62 -22.86
N LYS A 42 -7.33 -3.54 -24.09
CA LYS A 42 -5.96 -3.04 -24.36
C LYS A 42 -5.69 -1.65 -23.79
N LYS A 43 -6.70 -0.78 -23.71
CA LYS A 43 -6.55 0.57 -23.18
C LYS A 43 -6.12 0.54 -21.71
N TRP A 44 -6.82 -0.20 -20.87
CA TRP A 44 -6.55 -0.28 -19.44
C TRP A 44 -5.26 -1.03 -19.15
N ARG A 45 -5.00 -2.11 -19.90
CA ARG A 45 -3.72 -2.81 -19.85
C ARG A 45 -2.54 -1.88 -20.12
N ASN A 46 -2.60 -1.09 -21.20
CA ASN A 46 -1.53 -0.14 -21.53
C ASN A 46 -1.34 0.92 -20.43
N VAL A 47 -2.42 1.39 -19.79
CA VAL A 47 -2.33 2.33 -18.67
C VAL A 47 -1.55 1.72 -17.50
N VAL A 48 -1.85 0.47 -17.14
CA VAL A 48 -1.16 -0.25 -16.07
C VAL A 48 0.32 -0.45 -16.41
N GLU A 49 0.63 -0.91 -17.62
CA GLU A 49 2.01 -1.15 -18.06
C GLU A 49 2.85 0.14 -18.10
N ILE A 50 2.29 1.23 -18.65
CA ILE A 50 2.97 2.53 -18.69
C ILE A 50 3.22 3.04 -17.27
N SER A 51 2.23 2.94 -16.39
CA SER A 51 2.35 3.37 -14.99
C SER A 51 3.38 2.53 -14.23
N LEU A 52 3.39 1.20 -14.44
CA LEU A 52 4.41 0.31 -13.89
C LEU A 52 5.81 0.76 -14.31
N ILE A 53 6.03 0.98 -15.61
CA ILE A 53 7.34 1.42 -16.12
C ILE A 53 7.71 2.79 -15.54
N LEU A 54 6.80 3.77 -15.56
CA LEU A 54 7.08 5.13 -15.10
C LEU A 54 7.38 5.19 -13.61
N VAL A 55 6.55 4.59 -12.77
CA VAL A 55 6.72 4.61 -11.31
C VAL A 55 7.97 3.84 -10.90
N SER A 56 8.19 2.64 -11.46
CA SER A 56 9.39 1.87 -11.17
C SER A 56 10.66 2.56 -11.64
N SER A 57 10.64 3.18 -12.83
CA SER A 57 11.81 3.94 -13.33
C SER A 57 12.10 5.16 -12.45
N TYR A 58 11.08 5.90 -12.06
CA TYR A 58 11.23 7.05 -11.17
C TYR A 58 11.85 6.65 -9.82
N LEU A 59 11.30 5.61 -9.18
CA LEU A 59 11.80 5.13 -7.89
C LEU A 59 13.22 4.57 -8.01
N LEU A 60 13.51 3.81 -9.08
CA LEU A 60 14.84 3.27 -9.33
C LEU A 60 15.87 4.39 -9.52
N VAL A 61 15.57 5.40 -10.34
CA VAL A 61 16.45 6.58 -10.51
C VAL A 61 16.64 7.31 -9.19
N LYS A 62 15.57 7.54 -8.43
CA LYS A 62 15.63 8.21 -7.11
C LYS A 62 16.59 7.47 -6.18
N TYR A 63 16.48 6.15 -6.06
CA TYR A 63 17.31 5.36 -5.15
C TYR A 63 18.73 5.13 -5.66
N LEU A 64 18.98 5.21 -6.97
CA LEU A 64 20.35 5.22 -7.51
C LEU A 64 21.06 6.55 -7.25
N VAL A 65 20.37 7.68 -7.40
CA VAL A 65 20.96 9.02 -7.20
C VAL A 65 21.07 9.36 -5.72
N PHE A 66 20.07 8.97 -4.91
CA PHE A 66 20.00 9.24 -3.48
C PHE A 66 19.76 7.93 -2.71
N PRO A 67 20.81 7.10 -2.53
CA PRO A 67 20.67 5.80 -1.88
C PRO A 67 20.21 5.91 -0.42
N GLU A 68 20.55 7.00 0.26
CA GLU A 68 20.10 7.26 1.64
C GLU A 68 18.57 7.39 1.74
N SER A 69 17.90 7.90 0.69
CA SER A 69 16.44 7.99 0.64
C SER A 69 15.76 6.62 0.67
N PHE A 70 16.47 5.54 0.33
CA PHE A 70 15.92 4.18 0.42
C PHE A 70 15.75 3.70 1.86
N PHE A 71 16.50 4.27 2.80
CA PHE A 71 16.42 3.95 4.23
C PHE A 71 15.44 4.86 4.99
N LEU A 72 14.80 5.81 4.29
CA LEU A 72 13.80 6.71 4.82
C LEU A 72 12.42 6.38 4.27
N LEU A 73 11.39 6.56 5.09
CA LEU A 73 10.02 6.40 4.66
C LEU A 73 9.54 7.71 4.02
N HIS A 74 9.38 7.70 2.69
CA HIS A 74 8.81 8.83 1.97
C HIS A 74 7.34 8.54 1.64
N TYR A 75 6.42 9.28 2.26
CA TYR A 75 4.97 9.14 1.99
C TYR A 75 4.63 9.31 0.51
N TRP A 76 5.42 10.11 -0.21
CA TRP A 76 5.28 10.27 -1.66
C TRP A 76 5.53 8.98 -2.44
N ASP A 77 6.50 8.16 -2.02
CA ASP A 77 6.82 6.89 -2.67
C ASP A 77 5.70 5.87 -2.40
N ILE A 78 5.14 5.88 -1.19
CA ILE A 78 3.95 5.09 -0.82
C ILE A 78 2.74 5.54 -1.64
N TYR A 79 2.53 6.84 -1.79
CA TYR A 79 1.44 7.38 -2.59
C TYR A 79 1.55 6.94 -4.06
N LEU A 80 2.74 7.08 -4.66
CA LEU A 80 2.99 6.70 -6.05
C LEU A 80 2.82 5.20 -6.31
N THR A 81 3.00 4.35 -5.30
CA THR A 81 2.84 2.90 -5.45
C THR A 81 1.42 2.43 -5.13
N ILE A 82 0.78 2.94 -4.07
CA ILE A 82 -0.56 2.50 -3.66
C ILE A 82 -1.65 3.12 -4.54
N PHE A 83 -1.55 4.40 -4.88
CA PHE A 83 -2.62 5.10 -5.58
C PHE A 83 -2.97 4.46 -6.94
N PRO A 84 -2.00 4.09 -7.80
CA PRO A 84 -2.32 3.40 -9.04
C PRO A 84 -3.03 2.05 -8.81
N ILE A 85 -2.63 1.30 -7.77
CA ILE A 85 -3.27 0.01 -7.43
C ILE A 85 -4.74 0.21 -7.07
N ILE A 86 -5.07 1.25 -6.29
CA ILE A 86 -6.46 1.60 -5.98
C ILE A 86 -7.23 1.89 -7.27
N VAL A 87 -6.67 2.69 -8.18
CA VAL A 87 -7.29 3.00 -9.47
C VAL A 87 -7.52 1.73 -10.29
N TYR A 88 -6.54 0.82 -10.36
CA TYR A 88 -6.68 -0.44 -11.08
C TYR A 88 -7.79 -1.30 -10.47
N GLY A 89 -7.84 -1.41 -9.15
CA GLY A 89 -8.86 -2.17 -8.44
C GLY A 89 -10.27 -1.63 -8.70
N VAL A 90 -10.46 -0.30 -8.74
CA VAL A 90 -11.74 0.33 -9.10
C VAL A 90 -12.12 0.04 -10.55
N VAL A 91 -11.17 0.21 -11.48
CA VAL A 91 -11.40 -0.06 -12.92
C VAL A 91 -11.72 -1.54 -13.16
N TYR A 92 -11.06 -2.45 -12.42
CA TYR A 92 -11.34 -3.88 -12.48
C TYR A 92 -12.78 -4.20 -12.08
N LEU A 93 -13.32 -3.58 -11.03
CA LEU A 93 -14.73 -3.73 -10.67
C LEU A 93 -15.68 -3.09 -11.68
N TYR A 94 -15.27 -1.99 -12.32
CA TYR A 94 -16.11 -1.25 -13.26
C TYR A 94 -16.25 -1.96 -14.62
N ASN A 95 -15.15 -2.44 -15.19
CA ASN A 95 -15.12 -2.94 -16.56
C ASN A 95 -15.92 -4.23 -16.76
N GLU A 96 -16.14 -5.03 -15.71
CA GLU A 96 -16.81 -6.32 -15.84
C GLU A 96 -18.02 -6.45 -14.92
N TYR A 97 -18.72 -5.33 -14.65
CA TYR A 97 -19.97 -5.34 -13.88
C TYR A 97 -21.01 -6.35 -14.42
N GLU A 98 -20.96 -6.64 -15.72
CA GLU A 98 -21.91 -7.54 -16.39
C GLU A 98 -21.48 -9.01 -16.43
N LYS A 99 -20.22 -9.35 -16.05
CA LYS A 99 -19.71 -10.73 -16.07
C LYS A 99 -19.25 -11.16 -14.67
N PRO A 100 -19.52 -12.41 -14.24
CA PRO A 100 -19.00 -12.90 -12.98
C PRO A 100 -17.46 -12.99 -13.04
N GLN A 101 -16.80 -12.21 -12.20
CA GLN A 101 -15.34 -12.23 -12.04
C GLN A 101 -14.93 -13.30 -11.05
N GLU A 102 -14.03 -14.20 -11.45
CA GLU A 102 -13.47 -15.23 -10.56
C GLU A 102 -12.84 -14.60 -9.31
N LEU A 103 -12.23 -13.42 -9.43
CA LEU A 103 -11.50 -12.74 -8.36
C LEU A 103 -12.21 -11.49 -7.80
N TYR A 104 -13.53 -11.38 -8.00
CA TYR A 104 -14.33 -10.22 -7.56
C TYR A 104 -14.10 -9.86 -6.09
N TYR A 105 -14.34 -10.83 -5.19
CA TYR A 105 -14.28 -10.60 -3.75
C TYR A 105 -12.86 -10.38 -3.25
N ALA A 106 -11.88 -11.07 -3.82
CA ALA A 106 -10.46 -10.83 -3.53
C ALA A 106 -10.05 -9.41 -3.92
N ASN A 107 -10.42 -8.95 -5.12
CA ASN A 107 -10.14 -7.58 -5.55
C ASN A 107 -10.84 -6.55 -4.67
N LEU A 108 -12.09 -6.79 -4.29
CA LEU A 108 -12.85 -5.90 -3.41
C LEU A 108 -12.22 -5.81 -2.01
N ALA A 109 -11.81 -6.93 -1.42
CA ALA A 109 -11.14 -6.96 -0.13
C ALA A 109 -9.76 -6.25 -0.18
N LEU A 110 -9.02 -6.47 -1.26
CA LEU A 110 -7.75 -5.80 -1.53
C LEU A 110 -7.93 -4.28 -1.70
N LEU A 111 -8.98 -3.86 -2.38
CA LEU A 111 -9.33 -2.44 -2.55
C LEU A 111 -9.67 -1.79 -1.21
N ILE A 112 -10.50 -2.43 -0.38
CA ILE A 112 -10.82 -1.96 0.98
C ILE A 112 -9.55 -1.80 1.80
N HIS A 113 -8.68 -2.81 1.78
CA HIS A 113 -7.39 -2.79 2.48
C HIS A 113 -6.54 -1.60 2.04
N PHE A 114 -6.34 -1.40 0.73
CA PHE A 114 -5.54 -0.28 0.23
C PHE A 114 -6.13 1.08 0.51
N ILE A 115 -7.45 1.24 0.43
CA ILE A 115 -8.11 2.50 0.78
C ILE A 115 -7.86 2.83 2.26
N ILE A 116 -8.06 1.87 3.16
CA ILE A 116 -7.82 2.09 4.60
C ILE A 116 -6.35 2.47 4.85
N TYR A 117 -5.41 1.69 4.31
CA TYR A 117 -3.98 1.99 4.45
C TYR A 117 -3.60 3.34 3.85
N PHE A 118 -4.16 3.69 2.69
CA PHE A 118 -3.91 4.97 2.04
C PHE A 118 -4.35 6.14 2.93
N PHE A 119 -5.54 6.06 3.54
CA PHE A 119 -5.99 7.09 4.51
C PHE A 119 -5.13 7.12 5.77
N CYS A 120 -4.70 5.96 6.29
CA CYS A 120 -3.77 5.90 7.42
C CYS A 120 -2.43 6.60 7.12
N TYR A 121 -1.83 6.33 5.95
CA TYR A 121 -0.58 6.96 5.55
C TYR A 121 -0.73 8.45 5.21
N LEU A 122 -1.86 8.85 4.63
CA LEU A 122 -2.13 10.25 4.31
C LEU A 122 -2.36 11.10 5.56
N SER A 123 -2.99 10.53 6.59
CA SER A 123 -3.25 11.20 7.87
C SER A 123 -2.04 11.26 8.80
N TRP A 124 -1.03 10.40 8.59
CA TRP A 124 0.15 10.35 9.44
C TRP A 124 1.00 11.64 9.43
N PRO A 125 1.27 12.29 8.28
CA PRO A 125 1.93 13.60 8.27
C PRO A 125 1.16 14.67 9.07
N LEU A 126 -0.17 14.65 9.05
CA LEU A 126 -1.00 15.59 9.82
C LEU A 126 -0.83 15.40 11.33
N HIS A 127 -0.72 14.15 11.76
CA HIS A 127 -0.36 13.78 13.14
C HIS A 127 1.06 14.26 13.49
N SER A 128 2.01 14.18 12.56
CA SER A 128 3.40 14.64 12.79
C SER A 128 3.57 16.16 12.88
N ILE A 129 2.61 16.94 12.36
CA ILE A 129 2.61 18.41 12.45
C ILE A 129 1.97 18.87 13.77
N SER A 130 1.12 18.06 14.40
CA SER A 130 0.40 18.42 15.65
C SER A 130 1.24 18.29 16.93
N PHE A 131 2.56 18.09 16.84
CA PHE A 131 3.42 17.89 18.01
C PHE A 131 3.75 19.17 18.81
N GLN A 132 3.24 20.34 18.40
CA GLN A 132 3.21 21.53 19.27
C GLN A 132 1.93 21.55 20.14
N HIS A 133 1.92 20.65 21.13
CA HIS A 133 1.20 20.65 22.43
C HIS A 133 -0.36 20.63 22.50
N ASP A 134 -0.82 19.63 23.28
CA ASP A 134 -1.89 19.63 24.30
C ASP A 134 -3.28 18.98 24.08
N TYR A 135 -3.82 18.77 22.87
CA TYR A 135 -5.18 18.17 22.75
C TYR A 135 -5.31 16.93 21.85
N MET A 136 -4.31 16.61 21.05
CA MET A 136 -4.41 15.54 20.03
C MET A 136 -3.75 14.22 20.45
N GLU A 137 -3.00 14.16 21.55
CA GLU A 137 -2.24 12.95 21.92
C GLU A 137 -3.16 11.75 22.24
N GLU A 138 -4.25 11.98 22.99
CA GLU A 138 -5.17 10.91 23.38
C GLU A 138 -6.05 10.45 22.22
N PHE A 139 -6.49 11.40 21.36
CA PHE A 139 -7.16 11.10 20.10
C PHE A 139 -6.25 10.30 19.16
N ASN A 140 -4.99 10.72 19.02
CA ASN A 140 -4.03 10.08 18.14
C ASN A 140 -3.63 8.67 18.62
N LYS A 141 -3.48 8.47 19.92
CA LYS A 141 -3.21 7.16 20.52
C LYS A 141 -4.39 6.21 20.28
N THR A 142 -5.60 6.71 20.51
CA THR A 142 -6.84 5.97 20.29
C THR A 142 -7.02 5.62 18.81
N PHE A 143 -6.87 6.61 17.91
CA PHE A 143 -6.97 6.44 16.47
C PHE A 143 -5.91 5.48 15.92
N SER A 144 -4.66 5.61 16.36
CA SER A 144 -3.56 4.71 16.00
C SER A 144 -3.88 3.24 16.35
N ILE A 145 -4.36 2.99 17.57
CA ILE A 145 -4.78 1.65 18.00
C ILE A 145 -5.91 1.12 17.12
N TYR A 146 -6.92 1.95 16.82
CA TYR A 146 -8.03 1.55 15.94
C TYR A 146 -7.55 1.27 14.51
N THR A 147 -6.66 2.08 13.94
CA THR A 147 -6.12 1.85 12.60
C THR A 147 -5.30 0.58 12.50
N ILE A 148 -4.49 0.26 13.52
CA ILE A 148 -3.72 -0.99 13.58
C ILE A 148 -4.67 -2.18 13.66
N ASN A 149 -5.67 -2.13 14.54
CA ASN A 149 -6.66 -3.20 14.68
C ASN A 149 -7.51 -3.38 13.41
N LEU A 150 -7.91 -2.30 12.75
CA LEU A 150 -8.59 -2.34 11.45
C LEU A 150 -7.70 -2.95 10.35
N GLY A 151 -6.40 -2.65 10.35
CA GLY A 151 -5.43 -3.30 9.46
C GLY A 151 -5.39 -4.82 9.65
N TYR A 152 -5.34 -5.30 10.89
CA TYR A 152 -5.37 -6.74 11.17
C TYR A 152 -6.71 -7.40 10.80
N ILE A 153 -7.83 -6.77 11.13
CA ILE A 153 -9.17 -7.29 10.79
C ILE A 153 -9.32 -7.42 9.27
N THR A 154 -8.92 -6.39 8.53
CA THR A 154 -9.01 -6.41 7.06
C THR A 154 -8.10 -7.47 6.44
N TYR A 155 -6.90 -7.67 6.97
CA TYR A 155 -6.00 -8.74 6.54
C TYR A 155 -6.59 -10.15 6.79
N VAL A 156 -7.21 -10.37 7.95
CA VAL A 156 -7.86 -11.64 8.27
C VAL A 156 -9.07 -11.89 7.36
N VAL A 157 -9.91 -10.87 7.16
CA VAL A 157 -11.07 -10.96 6.26
C VAL A 157 -10.62 -11.25 4.82
N TYR A 158 -9.57 -10.57 4.34
CA TYR A 158 -8.97 -10.84 3.04
C TYR A 158 -8.49 -12.29 2.92
N SER A 159 -7.76 -12.79 3.93
CA SER A 159 -7.23 -14.16 3.93
C SER A 159 -8.33 -15.23 3.91
N ILE A 160 -9.44 -15.00 4.62
CA ILE A 160 -10.59 -15.90 4.64
C ILE A 160 -11.30 -15.92 3.28
N ILE A 161 -11.51 -14.75 2.67
CA ILE A 161 -12.17 -14.65 1.36
C ILE A 161 -11.35 -15.39 0.29
N LEU A 162 -10.02 -15.28 0.34
CA LEU A 162 -9.12 -15.92 -0.62
C LEU A 162 -9.10 -17.45 -0.47
N LEU A 163 -9.31 -17.98 0.75
CA LEU A 163 -9.39 -19.42 1.02
C LEU A 163 -10.71 -20.07 0.58
N TYR A 164 -11.77 -19.27 0.36
CA TYR A 164 -13.12 -19.74 0.02
C TYR A 164 -13.49 -19.55 -1.46
N GLN A 165 -12.59 -19.01 -2.27
CA GLN A 165 -12.65 -19.02 -3.74
C GLN A 165 -12.01 -20.30 -4.28
#